data_AF-K9K9J6-F1
#
_entry.id   AF-K9K9J6-F1
#
_cell.length_a   1.000
_cell.length_b   1.000
_cell.length_c   1.000
_cell.angle_alpha   90.00
_cell.angle_beta   90.00
_cell.angle_gamma   90.00
#
_symmetry.space_group_name_H-M   'P 1'
#
loop_
_entity.id
_entity.type
_entity.pdbx_description
1 polymer ?
#
loop_
_entity_poly.entity_id
_entity_poly.type
_entity_poly.pdbx_seq_one_letter_code
_entity_poly.pdbx_strand_id
1 'polypeptide(L)'
;IRQSIQRNDVLKPINLLSQQMEPDVKRQRSLYREILFLSLVSLGRENIDIEAFDNEYRLAYSSLPSEILEKLPKIDAPPSVSMEWCRKCFGAPLI
;
A
#
# COMPACT_ATOMS: atom_id res chain seq x y z
N ILE A 1 7.18 8.82 -5.09
CA ILE A 1 5.94 8.40 -4.37
C ILE A 1 4.92 9.53 -4.38
N ARG A 2 5.13 10.68 -3.71
CA ARG A 2 4.19 11.83 -3.72
C ARG A 2 3.59 12.18 -5.09
N GLN A 3 4.43 12.40 -6.11
CA GLN A 3 3.98 12.74 -7.47
C GLN A 3 3.20 11.62 -8.19
N SER A 4 3.40 10.35 -7.82
CA SER A 4 2.64 9.22 -8.35
C SER A 4 1.27 9.17 -7.69
N ILE A 5 1.21 9.31 -6.36
CA ILE A 5 -0.04 9.30 -5.60
C ILE A 5 -0.93 10.50 -5.97
N GLN A 6 -0.37 11.69 -6.22
CA GLN A 6 -1.13 12.84 -6.74
C GLN A 6 -1.78 12.58 -8.11
N ARG A 7 -1.34 11.55 -8.83
CA ARG A 7 -1.91 11.10 -10.11
C ARG A 7 -2.68 9.78 -9.96
N ASN A 8 -3.00 9.37 -8.73
CA ASN A 8 -3.62 8.09 -8.38
C ASN A 8 -2.84 6.87 -8.89
N ASP A 9 -1.52 6.99 -9.08
CA ASP A 9 -0.65 5.90 -9.50
C ASP A 9 0.02 5.27 -8.27
N VAL A 10 -0.54 4.15 -7.82
CA VAL A 10 0.00 3.32 -6.73
C VAL A 10 0.93 2.22 -7.25
N LEU A 11 0.81 1.84 -8.53
CA LEU A 11 1.62 0.79 -9.16
C LEU A 11 3.10 1.17 -9.22
N LYS A 12 3.42 2.42 -9.57
CA LYS A 12 4.81 2.88 -9.62
C LYS A 12 5.49 2.82 -8.25
N PRO A 13 4.88 3.29 -7.14
CA PRO A 13 5.38 3.04 -5.79
C PRO A 13 5.59 1.56 -5.45
N ILE A 14 4.65 0.67 -5.81
CA ILE A 14 4.78 -0.78 -5.57
C ILE A 14 6.03 -1.33 -6.26
N ASN A 15 6.22 -1.03 -7.55
CA ASN A 15 7.37 -1.51 -8.30
C ASN A 15 8.69 -0.95 -7.78
N LEU A 16 8.71 0.33 -7.38
CA LEU A 16 9.91 0.95 -6.84
C LEU A 16 10.35 0.28 -5.52
N LEU A 17 9.41 0.11 -4.60
CA LEU A 17 9.70 -0.44 -3.28
C LEU A 17 9.96 -1.95 -3.34
N SER A 18 9.29 -2.69 -4.23
CA SER A 18 9.54 -4.13 -4.39
C SER A 18 10.94 -4.44 -4.89
N GLN A 19 11.51 -3.58 -5.74
CA GLN A 19 12.89 -3.70 -6.22
C GLN A 19 13.94 -3.40 -5.13
N GLN A 20 13.58 -2.62 -4.12
CA GLN A 20 14.46 -2.26 -3.01
C GLN A 20 14.41 -3.26 -1.84
N MET A 21 13.58 -4.30 -1.96
CA MET A 21 13.44 -5.30 -0.92
C MET A 21 14.62 -6.28 -0.93
N GLU A 22 15.30 -6.35 0.22
CA GLU A 22 16.30 -7.40 0.50
C GLU A 22 15.56 -8.74 0.75
N PRO A 23 15.82 -9.80 -0.04
CA PRO A 23 15.06 -11.05 0.01
C PRO A 23 15.15 -11.80 1.35
N ASP A 24 16.24 -11.61 2.10
CA ASP A 24 16.50 -12.34 3.36
C ASP A 24 16.22 -11.53 4.63
N VAL A 25 15.72 -10.30 4.51
CA VAL A 25 15.38 -9.45 5.65
C VAL A 25 13.90 -9.56 5.95
N LYS A 26 13.57 -10.10 7.14
CA LYS A 26 12.18 -10.10 7.63
C LYS A 26 11.69 -8.67 7.86
N ARG A 27 10.82 -8.20 6.97
CA ARG A 27 10.16 -6.90 7.10
C ARG A 27 8.96 -7.01 8.04
N GLN A 28 8.80 -6.01 8.91
CA GLN A 28 7.64 -5.89 9.81
C GLN A 28 6.49 -5.07 9.21
N ARG A 29 6.76 -4.30 8.15
CA ARG A 29 5.79 -3.46 7.46
C ARG A 29 5.63 -3.93 6.03
N SER A 30 4.39 -3.94 5.58
CA SER A 30 4.07 -4.26 4.21
C SER A 30 4.21 -3.05 3.31
N LEU A 31 4.39 -3.29 2.01
CA LEU A 31 4.36 -2.28 0.96
C LEU A 31 3.10 -1.43 1.05
N TYR A 32 1.95 -2.06 1.27
CA TYR A 32 0.69 -1.38 1.54
C TYR A 32 0.82 -0.33 2.66
N ARG A 33 1.33 -0.73 3.84
CA ARG A 33 1.47 0.18 4.98
C ARG A 33 2.51 1.27 4.73
N GLU A 34 3.60 0.96 4.04
CA GLU A 34 4.62 1.95 3.70
C GLU A 34 4.11 2.97 2.69
N ILE A 35 3.43 2.54 1.63
CA ILE A 35 2.89 3.45 0.61
C ILE A 35 1.76 4.28 1.20
N LEU A 36 0.87 3.68 2.01
CA LEU A 36 -0.18 4.43 2.71
C LEU A 36 0.44 5.48 3.65
N PHE A 37 1.42 5.11 4.46
CA PHE A 37 2.14 6.03 5.34
C PHE A 37 2.75 7.19 4.54
N LEU A 38 3.53 6.89 3.51
CA LEU A 38 4.18 7.90 2.68
C LEU A 38 3.18 8.81 1.97
N SER A 39 2.03 8.27 1.57
CA SER A 39 0.93 9.05 0.99
C SER A 39 0.37 10.03 2.01
N LEU A 40 0.00 9.56 3.20
CA LEU A 40 -0.57 10.36 4.27
C LEU A 40 0.38 11.46 4.75
N VAL A 41 1.66 11.16 4.98
CA VAL A 41 2.62 12.17 5.47
C VAL A 41 3.05 13.16 4.39
N SER A 42 3.07 12.76 3.11
CA SER A 42 3.53 13.64 2.02
C SER A 42 2.43 14.51 1.43
N LEU A 43 1.16 14.11 1.59
CA LEU A 43 -0.01 14.81 1.05
C LEU A 43 -0.93 15.36 2.14
N GLY A 44 -0.82 14.93 3.39
CA GLY A 44 -1.75 15.27 4.46
C GLY A 44 -2.91 14.28 4.50
N ARG A 45 -3.32 13.86 5.71
CA ARG A 45 -4.38 12.86 5.90
C ARG A 45 -5.73 13.35 5.34
N GLU A 46 -6.00 14.63 5.50
CA GLU A 46 -7.20 15.30 5.02
C GLU A 46 -7.32 15.30 3.49
N ASN A 47 -6.22 15.04 2.78
CA ASN A 47 -6.17 15.01 1.31
C ASN A 47 -6.20 13.59 0.73
N ILE A 48 -6.31 12.56 1.57
CA ILE A 48 -6.30 11.16 1.16
C ILE A 48 -7.58 10.48 1.61
N ASP A 49 -8.40 10.09 0.63
CA ASP A 49 -9.45 9.12 0.83
C ASP A 49 -8.83 7.72 0.93
N ILE A 50 -8.86 7.14 2.13
CA ILE A 50 -8.27 5.84 2.43
C ILE A 50 -9.01 4.71 1.69
N GLU A 51 -10.33 4.81 1.49
CA GLU A 51 -11.11 3.79 0.79
C GLU A 51 -10.79 3.81 -0.70
N ALA A 52 -10.67 5.00 -1.29
CA ALA A 52 -10.17 5.14 -2.66
C ALA A 52 -8.75 4.61 -2.81
N PHE A 53 -7.85 4.93 -1.88
CA PHE A 53 -6.48 4.41 -1.87
C PHE A 53 -6.44 2.88 -1.79
N ASP A 54 -7.26 2.26 -0.94
CA ASP A 54 -7.31 0.80 -0.79
C ASP A 54 -7.74 0.11 -2.09
N ASN A 55 -8.69 0.70 -2.81
CA ASN A 55 -9.13 0.23 -4.11
C ASN A 55 -8.04 0.35 -5.17
N GLU A 56 -7.37 1.51 -5.26
CA GLU A 56 -6.25 1.72 -6.19
C GLU A 56 -5.08 0.77 -5.90
N TYR A 57 -4.74 0.56 -4.62
CA TYR A 57 -3.72 -0.41 -4.24
C TYR A 57 -4.13 -1.84 -4.65
N ARG A 58 -5.39 -2.23 -4.45
CA ARG A 58 -5.89 -3.55 -4.86
C ARG A 58 -5.78 -3.76 -6.37
N LEU A 59 -6.20 -2.77 -7.15
CA LEU A 59 -6.10 -2.82 -8.61
C LEU A 59 -4.64 -2.91 -9.06
N ALA A 60 -3.77 -2.06 -8.51
CA ALA A 60 -2.34 -2.07 -8.82
C ALA A 60 -1.65 -3.37 -8.40
N TYR A 61 -1.98 -3.93 -7.24
CA TYR A 61 -1.45 -5.21 -6.77
C TYR A 61 -1.92 -6.36 -7.68
N SER A 62 -3.20 -6.37 -8.07
CA SER A 62 -3.76 -7.41 -8.94
C SER A 62 -3.25 -7.36 -10.38
N SER A 63 -2.71 -6.22 -10.84
CA SER A 63 -2.13 -6.07 -12.17
C SER A 63 -0.64 -6.40 -12.23
N LEU A 64 -0.03 -6.76 -11.09
CA LEU A 64 1.37 -7.21 -11.07
C LEU A 64 1.54 -8.53 -11.83
N PRO A 65 2.65 -8.70 -12.56
CA PRO A 65 3.04 -9.98 -13.14
C PRO A 65 3.11 -11.09 -12.07
N SER A 66 2.71 -12.30 -12.45
CA SER A 66 2.72 -13.47 -11.55
C SER A 66 4.10 -13.73 -10.93
N GLU A 67 5.18 -13.50 -11.69
CA GLU A 67 6.57 -13.70 -11.24
C GLU A 67 6.96 -12.74 -10.11
N ILE A 68 6.32 -11.57 -10.04
CA ILE A 68 6.50 -10.60 -8.96
C ILE A 68 5.63 -11.00 -7.77
N LEU A 69 4.36 -11.35 -8.02
CA LEU A 69 3.42 -11.77 -6.98
C LEU A 69 3.91 -12.97 -6.17
N GLU A 70 4.55 -13.95 -6.82
CA GLU A 70 5.11 -15.13 -6.14
C GLU A 70 6.27 -14.80 -5.20
N LYS A 71 6.99 -13.69 -5.46
CA LYS A 71 8.12 -13.24 -4.64
C LYS A 71 7.70 -12.29 -3.51
N LEU A 72 6.53 -11.68 -3.63
CA LEU A 72 6.04 -10.76 -2.62
C LEU A 72 5.53 -11.52 -1.37
N PRO A 73 6.00 -11.16 -0.17
CA PRO A 73 5.44 -11.67 1.07
C PRO A 73 3.93 -11.42 1.16
N LYS A 74 3.18 -12.39 1.71
CA LYS A 74 1.72 -12.28 1.89
C LYS A 74 1.26 -11.02 2.65
N ILE A 75 2.13 -10.44 3.49
CA ILE A 75 1.83 -9.19 4.21
C ILE A 75 1.60 -8.01 3.26
N ASP A 76 2.12 -8.06 2.01
CA ASP A 76 1.97 -7.02 0.99
C ASP A 76 0.63 -7.08 0.26
N ALA A 77 -0.18 -8.11 0.51
CA ALA A 77 -1.53 -8.19 -0.04
C ALA A 77 -2.39 -6.99 0.40
N PRO A 78 -3.37 -6.58 -0.42
CA PRO A 78 -4.34 -5.56 -0.05
C PRO A 78 -5.05 -5.88 1.27
N PRO A 79 -5.55 -4.87 2.01
CA PRO A 79 -6.28 -5.10 3.25
C PRO A 79 -7.50 -5.99 3.01
N SER A 80 -7.75 -6.90 3.95
CA SER A 80 -8.96 -7.72 3.93
C SER A 80 -10.18 -6.88 4.33
N VAL A 81 -11.37 -7.38 3.99
CA VAL A 81 -12.65 -6.75 4.40
C VAL A 81 -12.70 -6.50 5.91
N SER A 82 -12.21 -7.45 6.72
CA SER A 82 -12.15 -7.28 8.17
C SER A 82 -11.23 -6.14 8.59
N MET A 83 -10.10 -5.94 7.92
CA MET A 83 -9.18 -4.82 8.22
C MET A 83 -9.74 -3.46 7.80
N GLU A 84 -10.47 -3.41 6.69
CA GLU A 84 -11.24 -2.22 6.30
C GLU A 84 -12.31 -1.89 7.34
N TRP A 85 -13.04 -2.91 7.81
CA TRP A 85 -14.05 -2.76 8.85
C TRP A 85 -13.44 -2.29 10.19
N CYS A 86 -12.31 -2.85 10.60
CA CYS A 86 -11.57 -2.40 11.78
C CYS A 86 -11.25 -0.90 11.69
N ARG A 87 -10.82 -0.39 10.52
CA ARG A 87 -10.58 1.04 10.34
C ARG A 87 -11.84 1.89 10.39
N LYS A 88 -12.97 1.39 9.89
CA LYS A 88 -14.26 2.07 10.01
C LYS A 88 -14.72 2.16 11.48
N CYS A 89 -14.47 1.15 12.29
CA CYS A 89 -14.86 1.13 13.71
C CYS A 89 -13.90 1.87 14.65
N PHE A 90 -12.59 1.65 14.49
CA PHE A 90 -11.56 2.17 15.40
C PHE A 90 -10.90 3.44 14.87
N GLY A 91 -11.26 3.87 13.66
CA GLY A 91 -10.60 4.97 12.96
C GLY A 91 -9.32 4.55 12.23
N ALA A 92 -8.73 5.51 11.53
CA ALA A 92 -7.43 5.30 10.90
C ALA A 92 -6.37 4.95 11.97
N PRO A 93 -5.37 4.12 11.64
CA PRO A 93 -4.25 3.86 12.55
C PRO A 93 -3.67 5.19 13.03
N LEU A 94 -3.41 5.30 14.33
CA LEU A 94 -2.59 6.40 14.86
C LEU A 94 -1.18 6.17 14.33
N ILE A 95 -0.77 7.04 13.41
CA ILE A 95 0.55 7.03 12.76
C ILE A 95 1.44 8.06 13.45
#